data_AF-A0A934TJ00-F1
#
_entry.id   AF-A0A934TJ00-F1
#
_cell.length_a   1.000
_cell.length_b   1.000
_cell.length_c   1.000
_cell.angle_alpha   90.00
_cell.angle_beta   90.00
_cell.angle_gamma   90.00
#
_symmetry.space_group_name_H-M   'P 1'
#
loop_
_entity.id
_entity.type
_entity.pdbx_description
1 polymer ?
#
loop_
_entity_poly.entity_id
_entity_poly.type
_entity_poly.pdbx_seq_one_letter_code
_entity_poly.pdbx_strand_id
1 'polypeptide(L)'
;MEADRRDTGRLTPGEAALADLVTALAQVPPGGLDPVGRAALASARLATARLAAGPWGVPVPAPRDLPDLGGYAVLAAAPALPAAVVDALRGAGAHVFRAPSVAAALGWLEIAPCDLVLLAHDLDGAEAEAARVLTAIRAQAGAPGRAPVLGLGPWAAGEGLDAVVPVAAPGPIGAALVRVRAQADAALVADCAQEPVVDAERYGRLIEMAGADAARELLERLGEDLDSVSRGLVRALADGPSMAEIRAQTHVLISLAGAVGADPLQRLAEALNAAANRGAPDDIARLGAVTLDRLGVLMRFVAAQEGRQADGVAPI
;
A
#
# COMPACT_ATOMS: atom_id res chain seq x y z
N MET A 1 26.07 6.92 -47.24
CA MET A 1 26.58 7.98 -46.35
C MET A 1 25.52 9.06 -46.32
N GLU A 2 24.46 8.83 -45.56
CA GLU A 2 23.35 9.76 -45.42
C GLU A 2 22.90 9.67 -43.96
N ALA A 3 23.04 10.80 -43.26
CA ALA A 3 23.02 10.88 -41.81
C ALA A 3 21.58 10.90 -41.30
N ASP A 4 21.26 9.87 -40.53
CA ASP A 4 20.08 9.76 -39.66
C ASP A 4 20.17 10.82 -38.55
N ARG A 5 19.57 12.00 -38.81
CA ARG A 5 19.40 13.06 -37.80
C ARG A 5 18.27 12.64 -36.86
N ARG A 6 18.66 12.08 -35.72
CA ARG A 6 17.77 11.85 -34.58
C ARG A 6 17.17 13.18 -34.13
N ASP A 7 15.85 13.27 -34.21
CA ASP A 7 15.04 14.34 -33.65
C ASP A 7 15.21 14.34 -32.13
N THR A 8 15.98 15.28 -31.61
CA THR A 8 16.24 15.43 -30.17
C THR A 8 15.04 16.08 -29.50
N GLY A 9 14.10 15.23 -29.08
CA GLY A 9 13.28 15.35 -27.87
C GLY A 9 12.82 16.76 -27.46
N ARG A 10 11.97 17.41 -28.27
CA ARG A 10 11.15 18.50 -27.76
C ARG A 10 9.91 17.90 -27.09
N LEU A 11 9.77 18.15 -25.78
CA LEU A 11 8.55 17.87 -25.05
C LEU A 11 7.37 18.57 -25.74
N THR A 12 6.24 17.89 -25.81
CA THR A 12 4.99 18.51 -26.22
C THR A 12 4.61 19.63 -25.23
N PRO A 13 3.83 20.65 -25.64
CA PRO A 13 3.38 21.70 -24.73
C PRO A 13 2.68 21.18 -23.48
N GLY A 14 1.98 20.04 -23.58
CA GLY A 14 1.33 19.38 -22.43
C GLY A 14 2.32 18.74 -21.46
N GLU A 15 3.37 18.07 -21.97
CA GLU A 15 4.42 17.47 -21.14
C GLU A 15 5.26 18.54 -20.43
N ALA A 16 5.53 19.67 -21.09
CA ALA A 16 6.22 20.81 -20.46
C ALA A 16 5.40 21.42 -19.31
N ALA A 17 4.11 21.68 -19.54
CA ALA A 17 3.21 22.21 -18.50
C ALA A 17 3.06 21.26 -17.30
N LEU A 18 3.05 19.96 -17.56
CA LEU A 18 2.99 18.94 -16.51
C LEU A 18 4.29 18.89 -15.71
N ALA A 19 5.46 18.98 -16.36
CA ALA A 19 6.75 19.05 -15.68
C ALA A 19 6.88 20.31 -14.81
N ASP A 20 6.39 21.46 -15.29
CA ASP A 20 6.33 22.70 -14.51
C ASP A 20 5.42 22.56 -13.29
N LEU A 21 4.26 21.90 -13.43
CA LEU A 21 3.34 21.65 -12.32
C LEU A 21 3.93 20.70 -11.27
N VAL A 22 4.60 19.61 -11.68
CA VAL A 22 5.32 18.71 -10.75
C VAL A 22 6.36 19.51 -9.97
N THR A 23 7.14 20.34 -10.68
CA THR A 23 8.18 21.17 -10.08
C THR A 23 7.59 22.16 -9.08
N ALA A 24 6.51 22.86 -9.44
CA ALA A 24 5.83 23.80 -8.56
C ALA A 24 5.28 23.12 -7.29
N LEU A 25 4.62 21.96 -7.44
CA LEU A 25 4.07 21.19 -6.32
C LEU A 25 5.17 20.65 -5.41
N ALA A 26 6.35 20.31 -5.94
CA ALA A 26 7.49 19.87 -5.13
C ALA A 26 8.07 21.00 -4.25
N GLN A 27 7.95 22.25 -4.68
CA GLN A 27 8.47 23.42 -3.95
C GLN A 27 7.55 23.90 -2.82
N VAL A 28 6.30 23.44 -2.73
CA VAL A 28 5.38 23.82 -1.64
C VAL A 28 5.81 23.12 -0.35
N PRO A 29 6.30 23.84 0.68
CA PRO A 29 6.63 23.23 1.95
C PRO A 29 5.35 22.77 2.66
N PRO A 30 5.33 21.57 3.27
CA PRO A 30 4.16 21.12 4.04
C PRO A 30 3.97 21.93 5.34
N GLY A 31 5.03 22.59 5.82
CA GLY A 31 5.01 23.43 7.01
C GLY A 31 4.15 24.68 6.79
N GLY A 32 2.98 24.72 7.43
CA GLY A 32 2.02 25.83 7.34
C GLY A 32 0.65 25.40 6.81
N LEU A 33 0.50 24.19 6.29
CA LEU A 33 -0.79 23.63 5.90
C LEU A 33 -1.46 22.95 7.10
N ASP A 34 -2.78 23.07 7.21
CA ASP A 34 -3.60 22.25 8.10
C ASP A 34 -3.65 20.78 7.60
N PRO A 35 -4.21 19.83 8.37
CA PRO A 35 -4.27 18.42 7.95
C PRO A 35 -4.95 18.20 6.58
N VAL A 36 -5.97 18.99 6.26
CA VAL A 36 -6.71 18.89 4.99
C VAL A 36 -5.85 19.37 3.82
N GLY A 37 -5.16 20.50 3.98
CA GLY A 37 -4.22 21.04 3.00
C GLY A 37 -3.04 20.11 2.74
N ARG A 38 -2.54 19.42 3.77
CA ARG A 38 -1.50 18.39 3.60
C ARG A 38 -1.99 17.19 2.80
N ALA A 39 -3.19 16.69 3.08
CA ALA A 39 -3.80 15.59 2.33
C ALA A 39 -4.11 15.97 0.87
N ALA A 40 -4.50 17.22 0.62
CA ALA A 40 -4.72 17.74 -0.73
C ALA A 40 -3.40 17.87 -1.52
N LEU A 41 -2.34 18.39 -0.90
CA LEU A 41 -1.02 18.49 -1.51
C LEU A 41 -0.42 17.11 -1.81
N ALA A 42 -0.58 16.16 -0.89
CA ALA A 42 -0.25 14.75 -1.07
C ALA A 42 -0.94 14.15 -2.32
N SER A 43 -2.25 14.30 -2.37
CA SER A 43 -3.08 13.79 -3.47
C SER A 43 -2.72 14.43 -4.80
N ALA A 44 -2.47 15.75 -4.81
CA ALA A 44 -2.02 16.49 -5.98
C ALA A 44 -0.66 15.96 -6.47
N ARG A 45 0.34 15.83 -5.58
CA ARG A 45 1.66 15.28 -5.92
C ARG A 45 1.56 13.87 -6.50
N LEU A 46 0.73 13.00 -5.91
CA LEU A 46 0.52 11.64 -6.39
C LEU A 46 -0.14 11.64 -7.78
N ALA A 47 -1.18 12.46 -7.98
CA ALA A 47 -1.86 12.58 -9.26
C ALA A 47 -0.93 13.13 -10.35
N THR A 48 -0.15 14.16 -10.06
CA THR A 48 0.80 14.73 -11.03
C THR A 48 1.94 13.76 -11.34
N ALA A 49 2.45 13.02 -10.35
CA ALA A 49 3.45 11.97 -10.58
C ALA A 49 2.91 10.85 -11.47
N ARG A 50 1.65 10.43 -11.27
CA ARG A 50 0.97 9.44 -12.15
C ARG A 50 0.78 9.96 -13.57
N LEU A 51 0.39 11.22 -13.71
CA LEU A 51 0.25 11.85 -15.03
C LEU A 51 1.61 11.98 -15.73
N ALA A 52 2.66 12.36 -15.00
CA ALA A 52 4.01 12.54 -15.55
C ALA A 52 4.68 11.22 -15.95
N ALA A 53 4.33 10.12 -15.28
CA ALA A 53 4.73 8.78 -15.70
C ALA A 53 4.06 8.38 -17.05
N GLY A 54 2.88 8.93 -17.34
CA GLY A 54 2.11 8.69 -18.56
C GLY A 54 1.63 7.22 -18.72
N PRO A 55 0.53 6.97 -19.45
CA PRO A 55 0.23 5.63 -19.96
C PRO A 55 1.14 5.19 -21.13
N TRP A 56 1.99 6.09 -21.63
CA TRP A 56 2.67 5.98 -22.93
C TRP A 56 4.18 6.22 -22.89
N GLY A 57 4.78 6.30 -21.69
CA GLY A 57 6.23 6.20 -21.60
C GLY A 57 6.63 4.89 -22.26
N VAL A 58 7.40 4.95 -23.36
CA VAL A 58 7.94 3.73 -23.99
C VAL A 58 8.61 2.97 -22.87
N PRO A 59 8.15 1.76 -22.50
CA PRO A 59 8.75 1.02 -21.41
C PRO A 59 10.21 0.86 -21.78
N VAL A 60 11.10 1.51 -21.04
CA VAL A 60 12.51 1.13 -21.11
C VAL A 60 12.50 -0.30 -20.61
N PRO A 61 12.83 -1.29 -21.45
CA PRO A 61 12.72 -2.69 -21.03
C PRO A 61 13.51 -2.84 -19.75
N ALA A 62 12.80 -3.27 -18.70
CA ALA A 62 13.41 -3.51 -17.41
C ALA A 62 14.65 -4.37 -17.62
N PRO A 63 15.75 -4.12 -16.89
CA PRO A 63 16.83 -5.09 -16.82
C PRO A 63 16.20 -6.47 -16.55
N ARG A 64 16.56 -7.49 -17.32
CA ARG A 64 15.93 -8.83 -17.29
C ARG A 64 15.89 -9.49 -15.91
N ASP A 65 16.61 -8.92 -14.95
CA ASP A 65 16.82 -9.45 -13.60
C ASP A 65 15.93 -8.78 -12.55
N LEU A 66 15.11 -7.78 -12.91
CA LEU A 66 14.14 -7.19 -11.99
C LEU A 66 12.75 -7.82 -12.17
N PRO A 67 12.07 -8.19 -11.07
CA PRO A 67 10.66 -8.56 -11.12
C PRO A 67 9.82 -7.35 -11.57
N ASP A 68 8.60 -7.62 -12.03
CA ASP A 68 7.63 -6.55 -12.24
C ASP A 68 7.30 -5.88 -10.89
N LEU A 69 7.58 -4.59 -10.81
CA LEU A 69 7.31 -3.71 -9.67
C LEU A 69 6.18 -2.71 -10.00
N GLY A 70 5.37 -3.00 -11.02
CA GLY A 70 4.17 -2.27 -11.37
C GLY A 70 3.30 -1.97 -10.15
N GLY A 71 3.03 -0.68 -9.92
CA GLY A 71 2.15 -0.22 -8.86
C GLY A 71 2.78 -0.16 -7.45
N TYR A 72 4.07 -0.47 -7.28
CA TYR A 72 4.77 -0.24 -6.01
C TYR A 72 5.15 1.22 -5.84
N ALA A 73 4.82 1.80 -4.68
CA ALA A 73 5.37 3.06 -4.20
C ALA A 73 6.62 2.82 -3.35
N VAL A 74 7.78 3.25 -3.84
CA VAL A 74 9.09 3.02 -3.23
C VAL A 74 9.68 4.32 -2.73
N LEU A 75 9.87 4.46 -1.41
CA LEU A 75 10.64 5.56 -0.85
C LEU A 75 12.13 5.20 -0.82
N ALA A 76 12.94 5.92 -1.59
CA ALA A 76 14.39 5.77 -1.60
C ALA A 76 15.05 6.87 -0.75
N ALA A 77 15.22 6.59 0.54
CA ALA A 77 15.97 7.39 1.51
C ALA A 77 17.46 6.99 1.48
N ALA A 78 18.06 7.17 0.30
CA ALA A 78 19.43 6.75 0.01
C ALA A 78 20.06 7.73 -1.00
N PRO A 79 20.71 8.81 -0.54
CA PRO A 79 21.24 9.84 -1.43
C PRO A 79 22.32 9.28 -2.37
N ALA A 80 23.11 8.32 -1.90
CA ALA A 80 24.13 7.63 -2.68
C ALA A 80 23.57 6.52 -3.61
N LEU A 81 22.24 6.32 -3.67
CA LEU A 81 21.66 5.32 -4.57
C LEU A 81 21.96 5.67 -6.03
N PRO A 82 22.65 4.79 -6.79
CA PRO A 82 23.01 5.09 -8.17
C PRO A 82 21.79 5.37 -9.04
N ALA A 83 21.87 6.35 -9.94
CA ALA A 83 20.78 6.71 -10.85
C ALA A 83 20.31 5.49 -11.67
N ALA A 84 21.24 4.65 -12.13
CA ALA A 84 20.91 3.42 -12.85
C ALA A 84 20.03 2.44 -12.05
N VAL A 85 20.16 2.39 -10.72
CA VAL A 85 19.27 1.57 -9.87
C VAL A 85 17.88 2.18 -9.81
N VAL A 86 17.78 3.50 -9.64
CA VAL A 86 16.50 4.21 -9.64
C VAL A 86 15.78 4.03 -10.98
N ASP A 87 16.52 4.17 -12.09
CA ASP A 87 15.98 4.00 -13.44
C ASP A 87 15.58 2.55 -13.70
N ALA A 88 16.33 1.58 -13.19
CA ALA A 88 15.97 0.17 -13.25
C ALA A 88 14.66 -0.13 -12.49
N LEU A 89 14.51 0.40 -11.27
CA LEU A 89 13.27 0.25 -10.48
C LEU A 89 12.07 0.88 -11.21
N ARG A 90 12.25 2.06 -11.81
CA ARG A 90 11.21 2.71 -12.63
C ARG A 90 10.90 1.94 -13.90
N GLY A 91 11.92 1.42 -14.58
CA GLY A 91 11.78 0.57 -15.77
C GLY A 91 11.04 -0.74 -15.46
N ALA A 92 11.17 -1.23 -14.23
CA ALA A 92 10.37 -2.33 -13.69
C ALA A 92 8.96 -1.92 -13.26
N GLY A 93 8.53 -0.66 -13.43
CA GLY A 93 7.17 -0.19 -13.13
C GLY A 93 6.97 0.43 -11.74
N ALA A 94 8.01 0.55 -10.92
CA ALA A 94 7.89 1.15 -9.58
C ALA A 94 7.78 2.70 -9.64
N HIS A 95 6.96 3.26 -8.74
CA HIS A 95 6.92 4.68 -8.44
C HIS A 95 7.94 5.03 -7.36
N VAL A 96 9.11 5.54 -7.76
CA VAL A 96 10.22 5.83 -6.84
C VAL A 96 10.21 7.29 -6.37
N PHE A 97 9.96 7.52 -5.08
CA PHE A 97 10.11 8.79 -4.36
C PHE A 97 11.52 8.90 -3.81
N ARG A 98 12.31 9.88 -4.27
CA ARG A 98 13.67 10.09 -3.75
C ARG A 98 13.64 11.04 -2.57
N ALA A 99 14.28 10.62 -1.48
CA ALA A 99 14.52 11.42 -0.30
C ALA A 99 16.04 11.59 -0.11
N PRO A 100 16.62 12.74 -0.48
CA PRO A 100 18.07 12.97 -0.37
C PRO A 100 18.53 13.22 1.08
N SER A 101 17.61 13.40 2.02
CA SER A 101 17.89 13.68 3.43
C SER A 101 16.81 13.07 4.33
N VAL A 102 17.07 13.04 5.64
CA VAL A 102 16.07 12.60 6.63
C VAL A 102 14.82 13.46 6.59
N ALA A 103 14.97 14.79 6.52
CA ALA A 103 13.81 15.69 6.47
C ALA A 103 12.91 15.40 5.27
N ALA A 104 13.51 15.11 4.10
CA ALA A 104 12.75 14.73 2.92
C ALA A 104 12.09 13.35 3.08
N ALA A 105 12.77 12.38 3.69
CA ALA A 105 12.22 11.04 3.93
C ALA A 105 10.99 11.10 4.85
N LEU A 106 11.11 11.82 5.97
CA LEU A 106 9.99 12.04 6.90
C LEU A 106 8.84 12.79 6.23
N GLY A 107 9.14 13.84 5.45
CA GLY A 107 8.13 14.57 4.69
C GLY A 107 7.38 13.69 3.69
N TRP A 108 8.06 12.74 3.04
CA TRP A 108 7.42 11.76 2.16
C TRP A 108 6.55 10.76 2.93
N LEU A 109 7.03 10.24 4.06
CA LEU A 109 6.28 9.31 4.91
C LEU A 109 4.98 9.91 5.46
N GLU A 110 4.89 11.25 5.56
CA GLU A 110 3.67 11.93 5.98
C GLU A 110 2.62 12.07 4.86
N ILE A 111 3.05 12.10 3.60
CA ILE A 111 2.19 12.50 2.48
C ILE A 111 1.97 11.42 1.45
N ALA A 112 2.85 10.42 1.35
CA ALA A 112 2.80 9.40 0.31
C ALA A 112 2.64 8.02 0.94
N PRO A 113 1.68 7.20 0.47
CA PRO A 113 1.69 5.80 0.81
C PRO A 113 2.97 5.20 0.23
N CYS A 114 3.76 4.57 1.09
CA CYS A 114 4.97 3.86 0.70
C CYS A 114 4.72 2.37 0.95
N ASP A 115 4.76 1.57 -0.12
CA ASP A 115 4.67 0.12 -0.01
C ASP A 115 5.99 -0.50 0.44
N LEU A 116 7.07 0.29 0.39
CA LEU A 116 8.44 -0.14 0.59
C LEU A 116 9.36 1.06 0.85
N VAL A 117 10.35 0.88 1.71
CA VAL A 117 11.42 1.86 1.94
C VAL A 117 12.80 1.24 1.66
N LEU A 118 13.62 1.94 0.88
CA LEU A 118 15.07 1.71 0.75
C LEU A 118 15.81 2.74 1.61
N LEU A 119 16.56 2.29 2.60
CA LEU A 119 17.20 3.15 3.59
C LEU A 119 18.72 2.96 3.59
N ALA A 120 19.46 4.01 3.24
CA ALA A 120 20.92 3.98 3.37
C ALA A 120 21.35 4.02 4.84
N HIS A 121 22.39 3.25 5.16
CA HIS A 121 22.97 3.22 6.50
C HIS A 121 23.49 4.60 6.95
N ASP A 122 24.01 5.40 6.03
CA ASP A 122 24.64 6.70 6.28
C ASP A 122 23.80 7.86 5.76
N LEU A 123 22.47 7.81 5.93
CA LEU A 123 21.59 8.91 5.56
C LEU A 123 22.02 10.20 6.30
N ASP A 124 22.25 11.29 5.55
CA ASP A 124 22.87 12.53 6.06
C ASP A 124 24.23 12.35 6.75
N GLY A 125 24.96 11.27 6.42
CA GLY A 125 26.31 10.98 6.91
C GLY A 125 26.36 10.37 8.31
N ALA A 126 25.23 9.96 8.89
CA ALA A 126 25.18 9.40 10.25
C ALA A 126 24.18 8.24 10.39
N GLU A 127 24.60 7.15 11.02
CA GLU A 127 23.75 5.99 11.33
C GLU A 127 22.54 6.35 12.18
N ALA A 128 22.72 7.22 13.18
CA ALA A 128 21.65 7.68 14.06
C ALA A 128 20.51 8.38 13.31
N GLU A 129 20.81 9.03 12.18
CA GLU A 129 19.84 9.72 11.34
C GLU A 129 18.99 8.72 10.53
N ALA A 130 19.61 7.65 10.01
CA ALA A 130 18.89 6.54 9.39
C ALA A 130 17.99 5.81 10.41
N ALA A 131 18.49 5.56 11.63
CA ALA A 131 17.69 4.97 12.71
C ALA A 131 16.48 5.83 13.10
N ARG A 132 16.58 7.16 12.98
CA ARG A 132 15.45 8.08 13.21
C ARG A 132 14.35 7.91 12.17
N VAL A 133 14.70 7.74 10.89
CA VAL A 133 13.72 7.44 9.83
C VAL A 133 13.05 6.09 10.09
N LEU A 134 13.83 5.06 10.45
CA LEU A 134 13.29 3.74 10.75
C LEU A 134 12.33 3.77 11.94
N THR A 135 12.71 4.45 13.03
CA THR A 135 11.84 4.65 14.19
C THR A 135 10.55 5.38 13.80
N ALA A 136 10.66 6.41 12.96
CA ALA A 136 9.49 7.16 12.48
C ALA A 136 8.55 6.28 11.63
N ILE A 137 9.09 5.42 10.75
CA ILE A 137 8.29 4.43 10.01
C ILE A 137 7.54 3.54 11.01
N ARG A 138 8.26 2.89 11.93
CA ARG A 138 7.65 1.94 12.88
C ARG A 138 6.67 2.59 13.87
N ALA A 139 6.76 3.89 14.09
CA ALA A 139 5.81 4.65 14.90
C ALA A 139 4.47 4.92 14.19
N GLN A 140 4.39 4.76 12.86
CA GLN A 140 3.14 4.94 12.12
C GLN A 140 2.17 3.79 12.39
N ALA A 141 0.88 4.11 12.53
CA ALA A 141 -0.17 3.10 12.66
C ALA A 141 -0.51 2.47 11.29
N GLY A 142 -1.00 1.23 11.31
CA GLY A 142 -1.57 0.58 10.12
C GLY A 142 -0.53 0.10 9.10
N ALA A 143 -0.90 0.15 7.82
CA ALA A 143 -0.06 -0.33 6.72
C ALA A 143 1.29 0.41 6.58
N PRO A 144 1.37 1.76 6.72
CA PRO A 144 2.63 2.47 6.58
C PRO A 144 3.71 2.07 7.59
N GLY A 145 3.36 1.82 8.85
CA GLY A 145 4.35 1.36 9.85
C GLY A 145 4.83 -0.06 9.66
N ARG A 146 4.09 -0.84 8.88
CA ARG A 146 4.45 -2.19 8.44
C ARG A 146 5.07 -2.22 7.04
N ALA A 147 5.28 -1.06 6.41
CA ALA A 147 5.98 -0.99 5.14
C ALA A 147 7.35 -1.66 5.31
N PRO A 148 7.72 -2.60 4.44
CA PRO A 148 9.00 -3.25 4.60
C PRO A 148 10.16 -2.30 4.30
N VAL A 149 11.24 -2.43 5.07
CA VAL A 149 12.42 -1.57 5.01
C VAL A 149 13.64 -2.41 4.63
N LEU A 150 14.20 -2.09 3.45
CA LEU A 150 15.49 -2.63 3.02
C LEU A 150 16.62 -1.69 3.40
N GLY A 151 17.54 -2.20 4.22
CA GLY A 151 18.81 -1.54 4.51
C GLY A 151 19.76 -1.63 3.31
N LEU A 152 20.26 -0.50 2.86
CA LEU A 152 21.27 -0.36 1.83
C LEU A 152 22.63 -0.10 2.48
N GLY A 153 23.59 -1.02 2.31
CA GLY A 153 24.94 -0.90 2.86
C GLY A 153 25.22 -1.79 4.08
N PRO A 154 26.29 -1.50 4.86
CA PRO A 154 26.75 -2.37 5.94
C PRO A 154 25.99 -2.11 7.25
N TRP A 155 24.71 -2.50 7.28
CA TRP A 155 23.89 -2.46 8.49
C TRP A 155 24.25 -3.58 9.47
N ALA A 156 24.11 -3.35 10.78
CA ALA A 156 24.18 -4.44 11.74
C ALA A 156 22.87 -5.25 11.72
N ALA A 157 22.97 -6.55 12.04
CA ALA A 157 21.79 -7.40 12.10
C ALA A 157 20.87 -6.98 13.26
N GLY A 158 19.56 -6.92 13.00
CA GLY A 158 18.54 -6.74 14.06
C GLY A 158 18.05 -5.32 14.29
N GLU A 159 18.41 -4.35 13.45
CA GLU A 159 17.99 -2.94 13.62
C GLU A 159 16.52 -2.64 13.25
N GLY A 160 15.63 -3.64 13.13
CA GLY A 160 14.24 -3.43 12.70
C GLY A 160 14.07 -3.31 11.18
N LEU A 161 15.13 -3.65 10.44
CA LEU A 161 15.13 -3.85 8.99
C LEU A 161 14.58 -5.23 8.62
N ASP A 162 13.90 -5.32 7.49
CA ASP A 162 13.35 -6.58 6.99
C ASP A 162 14.38 -7.37 6.15
N ALA A 163 15.29 -6.67 5.47
CA ALA A 163 16.50 -7.26 4.93
C ALA A 163 17.59 -6.20 4.67
N VAL A 164 18.82 -6.66 4.52
CA VAL A 164 19.97 -5.84 4.14
C VAL A 164 20.48 -6.29 2.77
N VAL A 165 20.73 -5.34 1.88
CA VAL A 165 21.26 -5.62 0.53
C VAL A 165 22.43 -4.70 0.17
N PRO A 166 23.42 -5.21 -0.59
CA PRO A 166 24.49 -4.38 -1.11
C PRO A 166 23.97 -3.39 -2.17
N VAL A 167 24.47 -2.15 -2.13
CA VAL A 167 24.06 -1.04 -3.02
C VAL A 167 24.73 -1.12 -4.41
N ALA A 168 25.02 -2.33 -4.88
CA ALA A 168 25.88 -2.52 -6.06
C ALA A 168 25.09 -2.72 -7.37
N ALA A 169 23.86 -3.25 -7.31
CA ALA A 169 23.12 -3.62 -8.51
C ALA A 169 21.59 -3.66 -8.29
N PRO A 170 20.79 -3.43 -9.35
CA PRO A 170 19.34 -3.50 -9.27
C PRO A 170 18.80 -4.91 -8.97
N GLY A 171 19.40 -5.97 -9.54
CA GLY A 171 18.93 -7.35 -9.36
C GLY A 171 18.81 -7.79 -7.89
N PRO A 172 19.86 -7.67 -7.06
CA PRO A 172 19.79 -7.99 -5.63
C PRO A 172 18.71 -7.22 -4.87
N ILE A 173 18.47 -5.95 -5.24
CA ILE A 173 17.40 -5.14 -4.66
C ILE A 173 16.06 -5.77 -5.05
N GLY A 174 15.78 -5.97 -6.33
CA GLY A 174 14.52 -6.58 -6.80
C GLY A 174 14.22 -7.93 -6.16
N ALA A 175 15.21 -8.82 -6.06
CA ALA A 175 15.05 -10.11 -5.41
C ALA A 175 14.75 -9.99 -3.90
N ALA A 176 15.40 -9.07 -3.21
CA ALA A 176 15.11 -8.80 -1.81
C ALA A 176 13.72 -8.20 -1.61
N LEU A 177 13.26 -7.36 -2.54
CA LEU A 177 11.92 -6.77 -2.51
C LEU A 177 10.82 -7.82 -2.55
N VAL A 178 10.89 -8.73 -3.53
CA VAL A 178 9.91 -9.81 -3.66
C VAL A 178 9.92 -10.69 -2.40
N ARG A 179 11.10 -11.05 -1.90
CA ARG A 179 11.22 -11.89 -0.70
C ARG A 179 10.62 -11.22 0.53
N VAL A 180 11.04 -9.99 0.81
CA VAL A 180 10.59 -9.25 1.99
C VAL A 180 9.08 -9.00 1.93
N ARG A 181 8.53 -8.74 0.74
CA ARG A 181 7.08 -8.60 0.59
C ARG A 181 6.35 -9.91 0.86
N ALA A 182 6.79 -11.01 0.27
CA ALA A 182 6.19 -12.32 0.51
C ALA A 182 6.22 -12.69 2.00
N GLN A 183 7.30 -12.34 2.71
CA GLN A 183 7.42 -12.51 4.16
C GLN A 183 6.42 -11.62 4.93
N ALA A 184 6.29 -10.35 4.55
CA ALA A 184 5.34 -9.43 5.17
C ALA A 184 3.88 -9.88 4.98
N ASP A 185 3.52 -10.33 3.78
CA ASP A 185 2.17 -10.86 3.50
C ASP A 185 1.92 -12.17 4.25
N ALA A 186 2.92 -13.05 4.36
CA ALA A 186 2.81 -14.29 5.15
C ALA A 186 2.64 -14.00 6.64
N ALA A 187 3.40 -13.03 7.18
CA ALA A 187 3.26 -12.58 8.57
C ALA A 187 1.87 -11.97 8.81
N LEU A 188 1.39 -11.13 7.88
CA LEU A 188 0.04 -10.56 7.94
C LEU A 188 -1.03 -11.65 8.02
N VAL A 189 -0.93 -12.68 7.16
CA VAL A 189 -1.87 -13.81 7.17
C VAL A 189 -1.83 -14.55 8.50
N ALA A 190 -0.64 -14.80 9.04
CA ALA A 190 -0.48 -15.48 10.33
C ALA A 190 -1.07 -14.66 11.49
N ASP A 191 -0.77 -13.36 11.56
CA ASP A 191 -1.30 -12.45 12.57
C ASP A 191 -2.83 -12.37 12.49
N CYS A 192 -3.35 -12.16 11.27
CA CYS A 192 -4.78 -12.06 11.03
C CYS A 192 -5.51 -13.35 11.36
N ALA A 193 -4.85 -14.52 11.36
CA ALA A 193 -5.43 -15.80 11.75
C ALA A 193 -5.59 -15.97 13.27
N GLN A 194 -4.77 -15.30 14.08
CA GLN A 194 -4.81 -15.37 15.54
C GLN A 194 -5.67 -14.28 16.19
N GLU A 195 -5.87 -13.16 15.51
CA GLU A 195 -6.65 -12.04 16.03
C GLU A 195 -8.18 -12.34 16.08
N PRO A 196 -8.92 -11.73 17.02
CA PRO A 196 -10.37 -11.84 17.08
C PRO A 196 -11.02 -11.30 15.81
N VAL A 197 -12.14 -11.92 15.41
CA VAL A 197 -12.87 -11.57 14.18
C VAL A 197 -13.34 -10.13 14.19
N VAL A 198 -13.77 -9.66 15.36
CA VAL A 198 -14.36 -8.35 15.61
C VAL A 198 -13.86 -7.83 16.96
N ASP A 199 -13.51 -6.55 17.02
CA ASP A 199 -13.34 -5.80 18.25
C ASP A 199 -14.70 -5.61 18.94
N ALA A 200 -14.92 -6.37 20.02
CA ALA A 200 -16.19 -6.38 20.76
C ALA A 200 -16.57 -5.00 21.31
N GLU A 201 -15.61 -4.17 21.73
CA GLU A 201 -15.90 -2.84 22.26
C GLU A 201 -16.37 -1.91 21.13
N ARG A 202 -15.68 -1.94 19.97
CA ARG A 202 -16.08 -1.12 18.82
C ARG A 202 -17.44 -1.55 18.28
N TYR A 203 -17.66 -2.85 18.15
CA TYR A 203 -18.94 -3.41 17.72
C TYR A 203 -20.07 -3.09 18.70
N GLY A 204 -19.85 -3.27 20.02
CA GLY A 204 -20.83 -2.94 21.05
C GLY A 204 -21.25 -1.46 20.99
N ARG A 205 -20.29 -0.54 20.81
CA ARG A 205 -20.58 0.88 20.60
C ARG A 205 -21.40 1.14 19.34
N LEU A 206 -21.10 0.46 18.22
CA LEU A 206 -21.88 0.61 16.98
C LEU A 206 -23.35 0.22 17.20
N ILE A 207 -23.58 -0.91 17.86
CA ILE A 207 -24.93 -1.41 18.17
C ILE A 207 -25.65 -0.49 19.16
N GLU A 208 -24.96 -0.02 20.20
CA GLU A 208 -25.50 0.93 21.18
C GLU A 208 -25.92 2.25 20.51
N MET A 209 -25.09 2.79 19.62
CA MET A 209 -25.37 4.01 18.87
C MET A 209 -26.58 3.87 17.93
N ALA A 210 -26.78 2.70 17.34
CA ALA A 210 -27.96 2.41 16.53
C ALA A 210 -29.22 2.33 17.41
N GLY A 211 -29.10 1.79 18.63
CA GLY A 211 -30.22 1.47 19.51
C GLY A 211 -30.93 0.19 19.09
N ALA A 212 -31.75 -0.38 19.97
CA ALA A 212 -32.31 -1.72 19.80
C ALA A 212 -33.11 -1.91 18.50
N ASP A 213 -33.96 -0.93 18.13
CA ASP A 213 -34.81 -1.03 16.95
C ASP A 213 -34.01 -0.97 15.64
N ALA A 214 -33.04 -0.05 15.54
CA ALA A 214 -32.26 0.14 14.32
C ALA A 214 -31.06 -0.82 14.24
N ALA A 215 -30.60 -1.39 15.36
CA ALA A 215 -29.52 -2.38 15.37
C ALA A 215 -29.88 -3.62 14.56
N ARG A 216 -31.14 -4.08 14.61
CA ARG A 216 -31.59 -5.21 13.81
C ARG A 216 -31.52 -4.90 12.31
N GLU A 217 -32.08 -3.78 11.89
CA GLU A 217 -32.05 -3.36 10.48
C GLU A 217 -30.61 -3.14 9.99
N LEU A 218 -29.74 -2.60 10.85
CA LEU A 218 -28.32 -2.44 10.56
C LEU A 218 -27.65 -3.79 10.30
N LEU A 219 -27.91 -4.79 11.15
CA LEU A 219 -27.32 -6.11 10.99
C LEU A 219 -27.82 -6.82 9.73
N GLU A 220 -29.13 -6.77 9.47
CA GLU A 220 -29.72 -7.35 8.25
C GLU A 220 -29.05 -6.77 6.99
N ARG A 221 -28.95 -5.44 6.90
CA ARG A 221 -28.28 -4.77 5.77
C ARG A 221 -26.79 -5.09 5.68
N LEU A 222 -26.10 -5.15 6.82
CA LEU A 222 -24.69 -5.55 6.87
C LEU A 222 -24.51 -6.99 6.36
N GLY A 223 -25.40 -7.90 6.73
CA GLY A 223 -25.42 -9.28 6.23
C GLY A 223 -25.57 -9.34 4.71
N GLU A 224 -26.53 -8.59 4.16
CA GLU A 224 -26.76 -8.46 2.72
C GLU A 224 -25.54 -7.90 1.97
N ASP A 225 -24.94 -6.83 2.49
CA ASP A 225 -23.76 -6.19 1.90
C ASP A 225 -22.54 -7.13 1.91
N LEU A 226 -22.28 -7.82 3.03
CA LEU A 226 -21.19 -8.78 3.14
C LEU A 226 -21.37 -9.98 2.19
N ASP A 227 -22.59 -10.47 2.06
CA ASP A 227 -22.96 -11.56 1.15
C ASP A 227 -22.80 -11.14 -0.33
N SER A 228 -23.19 -9.91 -0.67
CA SER A 228 -22.96 -9.31 -1.98
C SER A 228 -21.46 -9.22 -2.31
N VAL A 229 -20.64 -8.68 -1.40
CA VAL A 229 -19.18 -8.58 -1.54
C VAL A 229 -18.53 -9.95 -1.66
N SER A 230 -18.97 -10.93 -0.86
CA SER A 230 -18.47 -12.31 -0.91
C SER A 230 -18.66 -12.93 -2.30
N ARG A 231 -19.88 -12.86 -2.84
CA ARG A 231 -20.16 -13.34 -4.22
C ARG A 231 -19.35 -12.59 -5.27
N GLY A 232 -19.25 -11.27 -5.13
CA GLY A 232 -18.45 -10.43 -6.01
C GLY A 232 -16.98 -10.86 -6.02
N LEU A 233 -16.36 -11.05 -4.86
CA LEU A 233 -14.98 -11.50 -4.73
C LEU A 233 -14.77 -12.92 -5.26
N VAL A 234 -15.66 -13.88 -4.94
CA VAL A 234 -15.57 -15.25 -5.48
C VAL A 234 -15.58 -15.22 -7.01
N ARG A 235 -16.47 -14.44 -7.61
CA ARG A 235 -16.52 -14.27 -9.07
C ARG A 235 -15.26 -13.59 -9.61
N ALA A 236 -14.78 -12.56 -8.92
CA ALA A 236 -13.62 -11.77 -9.34
C ALA A 236 -12.28 -12.52 -9.23
N LEU A 237 -12.20 -13.51 -8.33
CA LEU A 237 -11.04 -14.36 -8.08
C LEU A 237 -11.05 -15.68 -8.87
N ALA A 238 -12.14 -15.97 -9.60
CA ALA A 238 -12.23 -17.13 -10.48
C ALA A 238 -11.24 -17.05 -11.67
N ASP A 239 -11.18 -18.10 -12.50
CA ASP A 239 -10.23 -18.22 -13.62
C ASP A 239 -10.24 -16.98 -14.52
N GLY A 240 -9.12 -16.24 -14.52
CA GLY A 240 -8.99 -14.94 -15.17
C GLY A 240 -9.41 -13.77 -14.26
N PRO A 241 -8.68 -13.52 -13.15
CA PRO A 241 -9.09 -12.56 -12.13
C PRO A 241 -9.24 -11.15 -12.68
N SER A 242 -10.37 -10.51 -12.39
CA SER A 242 -10.63 -9.13 -12.78
C SER A 242 -10.07 -8.17 -11.74
N MET A 243 -8.90 -7.58 -12.01
CA MET A 243 -8.26 -6.60 -11.12
C MET A 243 -9.18 -5.42 -10.79
N ALA A 244 -10.00 -4.99 -11.75
CA ALA A 244 -10.95 -3.91 -11.53
C ALA A 244 -12.04 -4.32 -10.54
N GLU A 245 -12.58 -5.53 -10.68
CA GLU A 245 -13.62 -6.04 -9.79
C GLU A 245 -13.08 -6.35 -8.40
N ILE A 246 -11.91 -6.98 -8.29
CA ILE A 246 -11.27 -7.25 -6.98
C ILE A 246 -11.12 -5.93 -6.22
N ARG A 247 -10.57 -4.89 -6.86
CA ARG A 247 -10.42 -3.57 -6.22
C ARG A 247 -11.76 -3.00 -5.77
N ALA A 248 -12.79 -3.04 -6.62
CA ALA A 248 -14.11 -2.55 -6.27
C ALA A 248 -14.69 -3.26 -5.04
N GLN A 249 -14.63 -4.60 -5.00
CA GLN A 249 -15.15 -5.39 -3.90
C GLN A 249 -14.33 -5.23 -2.62
N THR A 250 -12.99 -5.21 -2.73
CA THR A 250 -12.14 -4.94 -1.56
C THR A 250 -12.32 -3.54 -1.01
N HIS A 251 -12.60 -2.53 -1.84
CA HIS A 251 -12.87 -1.18 -1.37
C HIS A 251 -14.10 -1.11 -0.47
N VAL A 252 -15.19 -1.75 -0.89
CA VAL A 252 -16.41 -1.88 -0.06
C VAL A 252 -16.09 -2.66 1.21
N LEU A 253 -15.37 -3.78 1.10
CA LEU A 253 -15.01 -4.62 2.23
C LEU A 253 -14.18 -3.88 3.29
N ILE A 254 -13.24 -3.02 2.88
CA ILE A 254 -12.43 -2.19 3.78
C ILE A 254 -13.35 -1.28 4.61
N SER A 255 -14.34 -0.65 3.98
CA SER A 255 -15.30 0.22 4.69
C SER A 255 -16.19 -0.57 5.66
N LEU A 256 -16.76 -1.70 5.23
CA LEU A 256 -17.61 -2.53 6.07
C LEU A 256 -16.84 -3.10 7.27
N ALA A 257 -15.67 -3.68 7.03
CA ALA A 257 -14.82 -4.25 8.07
C ALA A 257 -14.37 -3.19 9.09
N GLY A 258 -13.97 -2.00 8.62
CA GLY A 258 -13.58 -0.90 9.51
C GLY A 258 -14.74 -0.40 10.39
N ALA A 259 -15.95 -0.30 9.82
CA ALA A 259 -17.14 0.13 10.56
C ALA A 259 -17.50 -0.81 11.71
N VAL A 260 -17.39 -2.13 11.49
CA VAL A 260 -17.75 -3.13 12.51
C VAL A 260 -16.59 -3.53 13.42
N GLY A 261 -15.38 -3.01 13.20
CA GLY A 261 -14.20 -3.35 13.98
C GLY A 261 -13.58 -4.71 13.63
N ALA A 262 -13.79 -5.20 12.40
CA ALA A 262 -13.14 -6.40 11.89
C ALA A 262 -11.74 -6.10 11.34
N ASP A 263 -10.86 -5.57 12.20
CA ASP A 263 -9.52 -5.10 11.83
C ASP A 263 -8.68 -6.15 11.05
N PRO A 264 -8.68 -7.45 11.39
CA PRO A 264 -7.94 -8.44 10.60
C PRO A 264 -8.44 -8.54 9.16
N LEU A 265 -9.75 -8.53 8.96
CA LEU A 265 -10.37 -8.61 7.63
C LEU A 265 -10.11 -7.34 6.82
N GLN A 266 -10.16 -6.18 7.47
CA GLN A 266 -9.83 -4.91 6.84
C GLN A 266 -8.40 -4.95 6.27
N ARG A 267 -7.41 -5.38 7.07
CA ARG A 267 -6.01 -5.45 6.63
C ARG A 267 -5.80 -6.45 5.49
N LEU A 268 -6.48 -7.59 5.50
CA LEU A 268 -6.44 -8.56 4.41
C LEU A 268 -7.06 -7.98 3.13
N ALA A 269 -8.17 -7.25 3.24
CA ALA A 269 -8.79 -6.56 2.12
C ALA A 269 -7.90 -5.44 1.54
N GLU A 270 -7.21 -4.68 2.40
CA GLU A 270 -6.20 -3.68 1.98
C GLU A 270 -5.04 -4.34 1.23
N ALA A 271 -4.51 -5.45 1.74
CA ALA A 271 -3.43 -6.20 1.10
C ALA A 271 -3.86 -6.79 -0.25
N LEU A 272 -5.07 -7.36 -0.33
CA LEU A 272 -5.64 -7.89 -1.57
C LEU A 272 -5.90 -6.78 -2.61
N ASN A 273 -6.44 -5.64 -2.18
CA ASN A 273 -6.63 -4.46 -3.03
C ASN A 273 -5.30 -3.98 -3.61
N ALA A 274 -4.26 -3.92 -2.77
CA ALA A 274 -2.92 -3.55 -3.19
C ALA A 274 -2.36 -4.57 -4.19
N ALA A 275 -2.50 -5.87 -3.96
CA ALA A 275 -2.07 -6.92 -4.89
C ALA A 275 -2.80 -6.81 -6.25
N ALA A 276 -4.11 -6.55 -6.24
CA ALA A 276 -4.89 -6.30 -7.45
C ALA A 276 -4.46 -5.04 -8.20
N ASN A 277 -4.10 -3.98 -7.48
CA ASN A 277 -3.58 -2.74 -8.08
C ASN A 277 -2.21 -2.95 -8.77
N ARG A 278 -1.41 -3.90 -8.28
CA ARG A 278 -0.11 -4.27 -8.85
C ARG A 278 -0.19 -5.34 -9.93
N GLY A 279 -1.35 -6.00 -10.08
CA GLY A 279 -1.50 -7.12 -11.02
C GLY A 279 -0.66 -8.35 -10.65
N ALA A 280 -0.51 -8.64 -9.35
CA ALA A 280 0.30 -9.77 -8.85
C ALA A 280 -0.57 -11.03 -8.65
N PRO A 281 -0.71 -11.94 -9.64
CA PRO A 281 -1.69 -13.02 -9.61
C PRO A 281 -1.47 -14.01 -8.46
N ASP A 282 -0.21 -14.31 -8.13
CA ASP A 282 0.12 -15.25 -7.05
C ASP A 282 -0.27 -14.67 -5.67
N ASP A 283 -0.02 -13.37 -5.46
CA ASP A 283 -0.43 -12.68 -4.24
C ASP A 283 -1.95 -12.59 -4.16
N ILE A 284 -2.63 -12.31 -5.28
CA ILE A 284 -4.10 -12.25 -5.37
C ILE A 284 -4.72 -13.59 -5.02
N ALA A 285 -4.21 -14.69 -5.57
CA ALA A 285 -4.72 -16.02 -5.28
C ALA A 285 -4.56 -16.36 -3.79
N ARG A 286 -3.37 -16.12 -3.22
CA ARG A 286 -3.06 -16.39 -1.82
C ARG A 286 -3.90 -15.51 -0.87
N LEU A 287 -3.86 -14.20 -1.05
CA LEU A 287 -4.58 -13.24 -0.19
C LEU A 287 -6.09 -13.36 -0.39
N GLY A 288 -6.55 -13.61 -1.62
CA GLY A 288 -7.97 -13.81 -1.94
C GLY A 288 -8.59 -14.97 -1.17
N ALA A 289 -7.91 -16.11 -1.13
CA ALA A 289 -8.37 -17.27 -0.37
C ALA A 289 -8.51 -16.97 1.14
N VAL A 290 -7.51 -16.33 1.73
CA VAL A 290 -7.53 -15.98 3.17
C VAL A 290 -8.58 -14.90 3.48
N THR A 291 -8.71 -13.90 2.61
CA THR A 291 -9.74 -12.85 2.74
C THR A 291 -11.15 -13.44 2.70
N LEU A 292 -11.42 -14.38 1.77
CA LEU A 292 -12.72 -15.05 1.67
C LEU A 292 -13.03 -15.91 2.90
N ASP A 293 -12.04 -16.64 3.43
CA ASP A 293 -12.22 -17.41 4.67
C ASP A 293 -12.57 -16.48 5.84
N ARG A 294 -11.81 -15.41 6.04
CA ARG A 294 -12.08 -14.43 7.10
C ARG A 294 -13.41 -13.70 6.92
N LEU A 295 -13.79 -13.36 5.69
CA LEU A 295 -15.11 -12.81 5.38
C LEU A 295 -16.22 -13.80 5.79
N GLY A 296 -16.06 -15.08 5.47
CA GLY A 296 -17.01 -16.12 5.90
C GLY A 296 -17.13 -16.24 7.42
N VAL A 297 -16.05 -16.03 8.16
CA VAL A 297 -16.09 -15.97 9.64
C VAL A 297 -16.89 -14.76 10.12
N LEU A 298 -16.67 -13.57 9.54
CA LEU A 298 -17.43 -12.35 9.90
C LEU A 298 -18.92 -12.51 9.58
N MET A 299 -19.29 -13.07 8.42
CA MET A 299 -20.68 -13.32 8.05
C MET A 299 -21.38 -14.22 9.07
N ARG A 300 -20.72 -15.29 9.55
CA ARG A 300 -21.27 -16.15 10.62
C ARG A 300 -21.42 -15.41 11.95
N PHE A 301 -20.49 -14.51 12.27
CA PHE A 301 -20.61 -13.66 13.45
C PHE A 301 -21.85 -12.76 13.35
N VAL A 302 -22.04 -12.05 12.23
CA VAL A 302 -23.20 -11.16 12.02
C VAL A 302 -24.52 -11.94 12.11
N ALA A 303 -24.64 -13.07 11.41
CA ALA A 303 -25.83 -13.91 11.47
C ALA A 303 -26.15 -14.42 12.89
N ALA A 304 -25.13 -14.70 13.71
CA ALA A 304 -25.32 -15.08 15.11
C ALA A 304 -25.82 -13.92 15.98
N GLN A 305 -25.45 -12.68 15.66
CA GLN A 305 -25.92 -11.48 16.36
C GLN A 305 -27.36 -11.13 15.97
N GLU A 306 -27.73 -11.28 14.69
CA GLU A 306 -29.10 -11.13 14.21
C GLU A 306 -30.06 -12.05 14.98
N GLY A 307 -29.69 -13.33 15.14
CA GLY A 307 -30.50 -14.30 15.91
C GLY A 307 -30.68 -13.89 17.37
N ARG A 308 -29.63 -13.37 18.02
CA ARG A 308 -29.71 -12.89 19.41
C ARG A 308 -30.61 -11.67 19.56
N GLN A 309 -30.58 -10.76 18.60
CA GLN A 309 -31.47 -9.59 18.57
C GLN A 309 -32.93 -10.01 18.40
N ALA A 310 -33.20 -11.02 17.56
CA ALA A 310 -34.54 -11.58 17.38
C ALA A 310 -35.08 -12.22 18.67
N ASP A 311 -34.21 -12.85 19.47
CA ASP A 311 -34.55 -13.48 20.74
C ASP A 311 -34.59 -12.51 21.94
N GLY A 312 -34.31 -11.22 21.74
CA GLY A 312 -34.25 -10.21 22.81
C GLY A 312 -33.08 -10.39 23.78
N VAL A 313 -32.03 -11.12 23.37
CA VAL A 313 -30.82 -11.34 24.16
C VAL A 313 -29.85 -10.18 23.92
N ALA A 314 -29.31 -9.60 24.99
CA ALA A 314 -28.33 -8.51 24.88
C ALA A 314 -27.11 -8.92 24.03
N PRO A 315 -26.59 -8.03 23.16
CA PRO A 315 -25.39 -8.28 22.37
C PRO A 315 -24.14 -8.46 23.26
N ILE A 316 -23.14 -9.17 22.74
CA ILE A 316 -21.86 -9.46 23.42
C ILE A 316 -20.84 -8.38 23.12
#